data_AF-A0A8T6EAT2-F1
#
_entry.id   AF-A0A8T6EAT2-F1
#
_cell.length_a   1.000
_cell.length_b   1.000
_cell.length_c   1.000
_cell.angle_alpha   90.00
_cell.angle_beta   90.00
_cell.angle_gamma   90.00
#
_symmetry.space_group_name_H-M   'P 1'
#
loop_
_entity.id
_entity.type
_entity.pdbx_description
1 polymer ?
#
loop_
_entity_poly.entity_id
_entity_poly.type
_entity_poly.pdbx_seq_one_letter_code
_entity_poly.pdbx_strand_id
1 'polypeptide(L)' 'RKIIDKFWIDYARCMRCNICVEVCNFEAIAMNNTWTGHEMSVYDRADLVMDLPQLLAQHRAGELDEWVADI' A
#
# COMPACT_ATOMS: atom_id res chain seq x y z
N ARG A 1 7.16 19.90 14.36
CA ARG A 1 7.11 18.49 13.90
C ARG A 1 5.67 18.21 13.51
N LYS A 2 5.34 18.00 12.22
CA LYS A 2 4.01 17.52 11.84
C LYS A 2 4.00 16.02 12.13
N ILE A 3 3.22 15.61 13.12
CA ILE A 3 2.97 14.20 13.43
C ILE A 3 1.64 13.86 12.76
N ILE A 4 1.62 12.81 11.96
CA ILE A 4 0.41 12.31 11.34
C ILE A 4 -0.28 11.41 12.36
N ASP A 5 -1.46 11.80 12.83
CA ASP A 5 -2.22 11.00 13.80
C ASP A 5 -3.01 9.85 13.13
N LYS A 6 -3.34 10.00 11.83
CA LYS A 6 -4.14 9.04 11.07
C LYS A 6 -3.64 8.94 9.63
N PHE A 7 -3.48 7.70 9.17
CA PHE A 7 -3.15 7.37 7.80
C PHE A 7 -3.96 6.14 7.38
N TRP A 8 -4.62 6.21 6.24
CA TRP A 8 -5.40 5.13 5.65
C TRP A 8 -5.44 5.29 4.14
N ILE A 9 -5.65 4.18 3.44
CA ILE A 9 -5.82 4.15 1.98
C ILE A 9 -7.09 3.37 1.68
N ASP A 10 -7.98 3.96 0.90
CA ASP A 10 -9.19 3.30 0.39
C ASP A 10 -8.87 2.64 -0.96
N TYR A 11 -8.72 1.31 -0.93
CA TYR A 11 -8.41 0.52 -2.13
C TYR A 11 -9.59 0.41 -3.10
N ALA A 12 -10.83 0.68 -2.67
CA ALA A 12 -11.98 0.74 -3.57
C ALA A 12 -11.94 1.99 -4.47
N ARG A 13 -11.19 3.03 -4.04
CA ARG A 13 -11.00 4.28 -4.80
C ARG A 13 -9.62 4.40 -5.43
N CYS A 14 -8.66 3.60 -4.98
CA CYS A 14 -7.32 3.59 -5.53
C CYS A 14 -7.33 3.09 -6.98
N MET A 15 -6.84 3.90 -7.91
CA MET A 15 -6.67 3.51 -9.31
C MET A 15 -5.32 2.83 -9.61
N ARG A 16 -4.51 2.56 -8.57
CA ARG A 16 -3.17 1.97 -8.66
C ARG A 16 -2.24 2.64 -9.68
N CYS A 17 -2.22 3.97 -9.70
CA CYS A 17 -1.42 4.77 -10.63
C CYS A 17 0.06 4.94 -10.25
N ASN A 18 0.49 4.44 -9.09
CA ASN A 18 1.84 4.61 -8.54
C ASN A 18 2.30 6.04 -8.17
N ILE A 19 1.47 7.07 -8.38
CA ILE A 19 1.82 8.47 -8.08
C ILE A 19 2.21 8.67 -6.62
N CYS A 20 1.56 7.99 -5.67
CA CYS A 20 1.89 8.12 -4.24
C CYS A 20 3.32 7.70 -3.91
N VAL A 21 3.89 6.76 -4.66
CA VAL A 21 5.28 6.31 -4.53
C VAL A 21 6.22 7.38 -5.09
N GLU A 22 5.93 7.87 -6.30
CA GLU A 22 6.78 8.86 -6.99
C GLU A 22 6.89 10.20 -6.26
N VAL A 23 5.82 10.66 -5.61
CA VAL A 23 5.81 11.95 -4.90
C VAL A 23 6.40 11.87 -3.48
N CYS A 24 6.68 10.67 -2.97
CA CYS A 24 7.13 10.50 -1.60
C CYS A 24 8.63 10.79 -1.46
N ASN A 25 8.99 11.92 -0.84
CA ASN A 25 10.40 12.32 -0.63
C ASN A 25 11.17 11.46 0.39
N PHE A 26 10.52 10.49 1.03
CA PHE A 26 11.11 9.65 2.08
C PHE A 26 11.07 8.16 1.75
N GLU A 27 10.59 7.79 0.56
CA GLU A 27 10.41 6.39 0.16
C GLU A 27 9.60 5.59 1.20
N ALA A 28 8.67 6.27 1.89
CA ALA A 28 7.92 5.69 3.00
C ALA A 28 6.73 4.82 2.54
N ILE A 29 6.39 4.85 1.26
CA ILE A 29 5.29 4.11 0.65
C ILE A 29 5.76 3.47 -0.64
N ALA A 30 5.41 2.19 -0.81
CA ALA A 30 5.64 1.41 -2.02
C ALA A 30 4.31 0.76 -2.46
N MET A 31 4.21 0.45 -3.75
CA MET A 31 3.08 -0.30 -4.28
C MET A 31 3.43 -1.78 -4.35
N ASN A 32 2.60 -2.63 -3.76
CA ASN A 32 2.69 -4.07 -3.97
C ASN A 32 2.05 -4.43 -5.33
N ASN A 33 2.90 -4.61 -6.35
CA ASN A 33 2.52 -4.98 -7.71
C ASN A 33 2.57 -6.50 -7.96
N THR A 34 2.61 -7.31 -6.90
CA THR A 34 2.53 -8.77 -7.02
C THR A 34 1.08 -9.22 -7.20
N TRP A 35 0.88 -10.44 -7.69
CA TRP A 35 -0.46 -11.02 -7.87
C TRP A 35 -1.29 -11.01 -6.58
N THR A 36 -0.67 -11.31 -5.43
CA THR A 36 -1.33 -11.29 -4.12
C THR A 36 -1.74 -9.88 -3.70
N GLY A 37 -1.01 -8.84 -4.11
CA GLY A 37 -1.41 -7.44 -3.92
C GLY A 37 -2.56 -6.98 -4.83
N HIS A 38 -2.78 -7.64 -5.97
CA HIS A 38 -3.87 -7.36 -6.90
C HIS A 38 -5.18 -8.06 -6.51
N GLU A 39 -5.11 -9.34 -6.14
CA GLU A 39 -6.27 -10.18 -5.81
C GLU A 39 -6.77 -9.99 -4.37
N MET A 40 -7.19 -8.77 -4.03
CA MET A 40 -7.74 -8.42 -2.72
C MET A 40 -9.26 -8.19 -2.74
N SER A 41 -9.98 -8.98 -3.54
CA SER A 41 -11.43 -8.88 -3.63
C SER A 41 -12.10 -9.22 -2.29
N VAL A 42 -13.05 -8.39 -1.87
CA VAL A 42 -13.81 -8.54 -0.63
C VAL A 42 -15.30 -8.38 -0.88
N TYR A 43 -16.15 -8.84 0.04
CA TYR A 43 -17.60 -8.76 -0.10
C TYR A 43 -18.15 -7.35 0.19
N ASP A 44 -17.66 -6.68 1.23
CA ASP A 44 -18.00 -5.30 1.55
C ASP A 44 -16.86 -4.37 1.12
N ARG A 45 -17.19 -3.30 0.39
CA ARG A 45 -16.23 -2.27 -0.01
C ARG A 45 -15.56 -1.58 1.19
N ALA A 46 -16.23 -1.54 2.34
CA ALA A 46 -15.66 -0.95 3.55
C ALA A 46 -14.40 -1.69 4.01
N ASP A 47 -14.29 -2.98 3.70
CA ASP A 47 -13.13 -3.81 4.04
C ASP A 47 -11.89 -3.48 3.18
N LEU A 48 -12.03 -2.65 2.12
CA LEU A 48 -10.92 -2.13 1.33
C LEU A 48 -10.32 -0.84 1.89
N VAL A 49 -10.88 -0.29 2.98
CA VAL A 49 -10.30 0.87 3.67
C VAL A 49 -9.26 0.37 4.66
N MET A 50 -7.98 0.45 4.26
CA MET A 50 -6.88 -0.06 5.05
C MET A 50 -6.25 1.01 5.92
N ASP A 51 -6.11 0.73 7.21
CA ASP A 51 -5.42 1.58 8.18
C ASP A 51 -3.90 1.36 8.19
N LEU A 52 -3.18 2.20 8.92
CA LEU A 52 -1.71 2.12 8.98
C LEU A 52 -1.19 0.74 9.47
N PRO A 53 -1.71 0.12 10.55
CA PRO A 53 -1.36 -1.25 10.90
C PRO A 53 -1.52 -2.27 9.77
N GLN A 54 -2.64 -2.25 9.04
CA GLN A 54 -2.88 -3.15 7.91
C GLN A 54 -1.89 -2.90 6.77
N LEU A 55 -1.63 -1.64 6.43
CA LEU A 55 -0.70 -1.25 5.38
C LEU A 55 0.75 -1.65 5.68
N LEU A 56 1.14 -1.68 6.96
CA LEU A 56 2.47 -2.11 7.40
C LEU A 56 2.60 -3.63 7.57
N ALA A 57 1.51 -4.39 7.52
CA ALA A 57 1.52 -5.81 7.82
C ALA A 57 2.46 -6.59 6.88
N GLN A 58 2.38 -6.32 5.56
CA GLN A 58 3.21 -6.99 4.56
C GLN A 58 4.72 -6.73 4.78
N HIS A 59 5.10 -5.48 5.06
CA HIS A 59 6.49 -5.12 5.38
C HIS A 59 6.97 -5.84 6.65
N ARG A 60 6.15 -5.85 7.71
CA ARG A 60 6.49 -6.48 8.98
C ARG A 60 6.60 -8.00 8.89
N ALA A 61 5.82 -8.61 8.01
CA ALA A 61 5.88 -10.04 7.74
C ALA A 61 7.09 -10.45 6.88
N GLY A 62 7.79 -9.49 6.26
CA GLY A 62 8.87 -9.77 5.31
C GLY A 62 8.36 -10.30 3.97
N GLU A 63 7.10 -10.02 3.63
CA GLU A 63 6.42 -10.53 2.43
C GLU A 63 6.49 -9.55 1.24
N LEU A 64 7.35 -8.54 1.32
CA LEU A 64 7.58 -7.61 0.22
C LEU A 64 8.72 -8.15 -0.65
N ASP A 65 8.38 -8.78 -1.76
CA ASP A 65 9.30 -8.93 -2.88
C ASP A 65 9.39 -7.58 -3.59
N GLU A 66 10.57 -6.97 -3.54
CA GLU A 66 10.86 -5.80 -4.36
C GLU A 66 10.68 -6.20 -5.83
N TRP A 67 9.68 -5.62 -6.50
CA TRP A 67 9.59 -5.63 -7.96
C TRP A 67 10.63 -4.65 -8.53
N VAL A 68 11.88 -4.76 -8.08
CA VAL A 68 13.03 -4.24 -8.80
C VAL A 68 13.21 -5.24 -9.91
N ALA A 69 12.72 -4.91 -11.11
CA ALA A 69 13.25 -5.55 -12.29
C ALA A 69 14.77 -5.35 -12.20
N ASP A 70 15.52 -6.44 -12.03
CA ASP A 70 16.98 -6.41 -12.07
C ASP A 70 17.41 -5.69 -13.35
N ILE A 71 17.77 -4.41 -13.22
CA ILE A 71 18.42 -3.59 -14.25
C ILE A 71 19.73 -3.10 -13.65
#